data_AF-A0A9X8VJK6-F1
#
_entry.id   AF-A0A9X8VJK6-F1
#
_cell.length_a   1.000
_cell.length_b   1.000
_cell.length_c   1.000
_cell.angle_alpha   90.00
_cell.angle_beta   90.00
_cell.angle_gamma   90.00
#
_symmetry.space_group_name_H-M   'P 1'
#
loop_
_entity.id
_entity.type
_entity.pdbx_description
1 polymer ?
#
loop_
_entity_poly.entity_id
_entity_poly.type
_entity_poly.pdbx_seq_one_letter_code
_entity_poly.pdbx_strand_id
1 'polypeptide(L)'
;DAVYCEKKRGGGWRLWVAIADVSYYVRPRTALDDEARSRGNSVYFPSQVIPMLPEVLSNGLCSLNPQVDRLCMVCEMTISAQGRLSTAKFYEAVMSSHARLTYNKVWHIL
;
A
#
# COMPACT_ATOMS: atom_id res chain seq x y z
N ASP A 1 0.10 -0.02 2.87
CA ASP A 1 0.35 -1.04 1.82
C ASP A 1 -0.24 -2.37 2.26
N ALA A 2 -0.36 -3.33 1.34
CA ALA A 2 -0.76 -4.70 1.59
C ALA A 2 0.06 -5.67 0.72
N VAL A 3 0.28 -6.88 1.22
CA VAL A 3 1.16 -7.88 0.57
C VAL A 3 0.52 -9.25 0.49
N TYR A 4 0.83 -9.97 -0.59
CA TYR A 4 0.47 -11.37 -0.79
C TYR A 4 1.49 -12.05 -1.70
N CYS A 5 1.81 -13.33 -1.48
CA CYS A 5 2.70 -14.06 -2.38
C CYS A 5 2.34 -15.54 -2.52
N GLU A 6 2.72 -16.11 -3.66
CA GLU A 6 2.54 -17.52 -3.99
C GLU A 6 3.83 -18.12 -4.55
N LYS A 7 4.09 -19.39 -4.27
CA LYS A 7 5.18 -20.13 -4.91
C LYS A 7 4.88 -20.28 -6.40
N LYS A 8 5.85 -19.99 -7.26
CA LYS A 8 5.73 -20.24 -8.70
C LYS A 8 6.01 -21.69 -9.04
N ARG A 9 5.30 -22.23 -10.03
CA ARG A 9 5.63 -23.52 -10.66
C ARG A 9 7.02 -23.42 -11.28
N GLY A 10 7.93 -24.30 -10.87
CA GLY A 10 9.34 -24.28 -11.29
C GLY A 10 10.28 -23.51 -10.35
N GLY A 11 9.80 -23.01 -9.22
CA GLY A 11 10.59 -22.33 -8.19
C GLY A 11 10.45 -20.81 -8.21
N GLY A 12 10.83 -20.18 -7.09
CA GLY A 12 10.65 -18.75 -6.87
C GLY A 12 9.22 -18.39 -6.46
N TRP A 13 8.89 -17.10 -6.60
CA TRP A 13 7.67 -16.50 -6.05
C TRP A 13 7.00 -15.54 -7.04
N ARG A 14 5.68 -15.45 -6.95
CA ARG A 14 4.91 -14.32 -7.45
C ARG A 14 4.50 -13.49 -6.23
N LEU A 15 4.79 -12.20 -6.27
CA LEU A 15 4.56 -11.27 -5.17
C LEU A 15 3.64 -10.15 -5.67
N TRP A 16 2.64 -9.81 -4.87
CA TRP A 16 1.80 -8.64 -5.06
C TRP A 16 2.06 -7.67 -3.91
N VAL A 17 2.37 -6.42 -4.26
CA VAL A 17 2.40 -5.28 -3.34
C VAL A 17 1.33 -4.30 -3.81
N ALA A 18 0.28 -4.14 -3.01
CA ALA A 18 -0.81 -3.20 -3.28
C ALA A 18 -0.59 -1.92 -2.47
N ILE A 19 -0.51 -0.79 -3.17
CA ILE A 19 -0.35 0.54 -2.59
C ILE A 19 -1.68 1.27 -2.73
N ALA A 20 -2.07 2.03 -1.71
CA ALA A 20 -3.26 2.87 -1.77
C ALA A 20 -3.23 3.77 -3.01
N ASP A 21 -4.33 3.83 -3.77
CA ASP A 21 -4.42 4.69 -4.94
C ASP A 21 -4.73 6.14 -4.54
N VAL A 22 -3.75 6.79 -3.92
CA VAL A 22 -3.86 8.19 -3.45
C VAL A 22 -4.08 9.14 -4.63
N SER A 23 -3.45 8.88 -5.78
CA SER A 23 -3.56 9.71 -6.99
C SER A 23 -4.98 9.74 -7.57
N TYR A 24 -5.78 8.70 -7.34
CA TYR A 24 -7.19 8.72 -7.70
C TYR A 24 -7.95 9.83 -6.96
N TYR A 25 -7.67 10.01 -5.66
CA TYR A 25 -8.35 10.97 -4.78
C TYR A 25 -7.71 12.36 -4.76
N VAL A 26 -6.38 12.45 -4.94
CA VAL A 26 -5.63 13.71 -4.94
C VAL A 26 -5.17 14.02 -6.36
N ARG A 27 -5.97 14.82 -7.08
CA ARG A 27 -5.72 15.15 -8.49
C ARG A 27 -4.82 16.39 -8.62
N PRO A 28 -3.96 16.46 -9.64
CA PRO A 28 -3.07 17.61 -9.84
C PRO A 28 -3.82 18.94 -9.91
N ARG A 29 -3.22 19.99 -9.34
CA ARG A 29 -3.75 21.38 -9.34
C ARG A 29 -5.08 21.53 -8.61
N THR A 30 -5.31 20.72 -7.59
CA THR A 30 -6.42 20.89 -6.64
C THR A 30 -5.88 21.43 -5.31
N ALA A 31 -6.74 22.03 -4.49
CA ALA A 31 -6.33 22.50 -3.17
C ALA A 31 -5.72 21.39 -2.29
N LEU A 32 -6.17 20.14 -2.46
CA LEU A 32 -5.58 18.98 -1.78
C LEU A 32 -4.16 18.67 -2.28
N ASP A 33 -3.92 18.76 -3.58
CA ASP A 33 -2.60 18.56 -4.18
C ASP A 33 -1.62 19.67 -3.79
N ASP A 34 -2.06 20.92 -3.85
CA ASP A 34 -1.25 22.08 -3.47
C ASP A 34 -0.81 22.01 -2.00
N GLU A 35 -1.73 21.66 -1.09
CA GLU A 35 -1.43 21.48 0.33
C GLU A 35 -0.55 20.25 0.59
N ALA A 36 -0.82 19.12 -0.07
CA ALA A 36 0.02 17.93 0.05
C ALA A 36 1.46 18.21 -0.39
N ARG A 37 1.63 18.94 -1.50
CA ARG A 37 2.94 19.41 -1.99
C ARG A 37 3.59 20.39 -1.02
N SER A 38 2.82 21.33 -0.46
CA SER A 38 3.32 22.31 0.50
C SER A 38 3.87 21.64 1.77
N ARG A 39 3.15 20.64 2.31
CA ARG A 39 3.60 19.84 3.45
C ARG A 39 4.76 18.91 3.11
N GLY A 40 4.78 18.35 1.90
CA GLY A 40 5.81 17.45 1.37
C GLY A 40 5.79 16.04 1.96
N ASN A 41 5.59 15.89 3.27
CA ASN A 41 5.49 14.61 3.97
C ASN A 41 4.68 14.73 5.27
N SER A 42 4.24 13.60 5.83
CA SER A 42 3.72 13.54 7.20
C SER A 42 4.85 13.67 8.22
N VAL A 43 4.61 14.38 9.32
CA VAL A 43 5.57 14.55 10.42
C VAL A 43 5.08 13.79 11.65
N TYR A 44 5.94 12.95 12.22
CA TYR A 44 5.62 12.08 13.36
C TYR A 44 6.35 12.56 14.62
N PHE A 45 5.64 13.26 15.50
CA PHE A 45 6.10 13.61 16.83
C PHE A 45 5.78 12.50 17.83
N PRO A 46 6.40 12.48 19.02
CA PRO A 46 5.94 11.63 20.11
C PRO A 46 4.44 11.89 20.37
N SER A 47 3.61 10.86 20.27
CA SER A 47 2.15 10.89 20.47
C SER A 47 1.30 11.73 19.50
N GLN A 48 1.88 12.40 18.49
CA GLN A 48 1.14 13.25 17.56
C GLN A 48 1.65 13.11 16.12
N VAL A 49 0.72 13.08 15.16
CA VAL A 49 1.05 13.08 13.73
C VAL A 49 0.50 14.35 13.09
N ILE A 50 1.32 15.04 12.32
CA ILE A 50 0.88 16.10 11.40
C ILE A 50 0.81 15.46 10.02
N PRO A 51 -0.38 15.07 9.53
CA PRO A 51 -0.48 14.30 8.30
C PRO A 51 -0.32 15.19 7.07
N MET A 52 0.28 14.63 6.01
CA MET A 52 0.35 15.26 4.69
C MET A 52 -1.04 15.45 4.05
N LEU A 53 -1.95 14.51 4.31
CA LEU A 53 -3.32 14.49 3.78
C LEU A 53 -4.33 14.53 4.93
N PRO A 54 -5.54 15.08 4.71
CA PRO A 54 -6.61 15.05 5.70
C PRO A 54 -6.91 13.62 6.19
N GLU A 55 -7.23 13.48 7.48
CA GLU A 55 -7.46 12.17 8.13
C GLU A 55 -8.55 11.33 7.47
N VAL A 56 -9.60 11.98 6.94
CA VAL A 56 -10.67 11.29 6.20
C VAL A 56 -10.15 10.55 4.96
N LEU A 57 -9.09 11.05 4.32
CA LEU A 57 -8.41 10.37 3.22
C LEU A 57 -7.39 9.37 3.77
N SER A 58 -6.45 9.82 4.61
CA SER A 58 -5.31 9.01 5.04
C SER A 58 -5.72 7.80 5.89
N ASN A 59 -6.67 7.94 6.80
CA ASN A 59 -7.17 6.86 7.67
C ASN A 59 -8.42 6.16 7.11
N GLY A 60 -9.07 6.76 6.10
CA GLY A 60 -10.34 6.30 5.53
C GLY A 60 -10.18 5.67 4.15
N LEU A 61 -10.31 6.49 3.11
CA LEU A 61 -10.39 6.05 1.71
C LEU A 61 -9.05 5.55 1.14
N CYS A 62 -7.94 6.15 1.55
CA CYS A 62 -6.60 5.72 1.16
C CYS A 62 -6.02 4.66 2.11
N SER A 63 -6.61 4.44 3.29
CA SER A 63 -6.19 3.32 4.14
C SER A 63 -6.75 2.01 3.57
N LEU A 64 -5.87 1.02 3.39
CA LEU A 64 -6.22 -0.36 2.99
C LEU A 64 -6.81 -1.13 4.18
N ASN A 65 -7.92 -0.62 4.71
CA ASN A 65 -8.61 -1.17 5.87
C ASN A 65 -9.11 -2.60 5.59
N PRO A 66 -9.16 -3.47 6.61
CA PRO A 66 -9.59 -4.85 6.43
C PRO A 66 -11.08 -4.94 6.07
N GLN A 67 -11.43 -5.95 5.27
CA GLN A 67 -12.81 -6.39 4.97
C GLN A 67 -13.66 -5.32 4.28
N VAL A 68 -13.03 -4.37 3.59
CA VAL A 68 -13.68 -3.34 2.79
C VAL A 68 -12.94 -3.14 1.48
N ASP A 69 -13.69 -2.88 0.41
CA ASP A 69 -13.12 -2.65 -0.91
C ASP A 69 -12.35 -1.33 -0.97
N ARG A 70 -11.18 -1.36 -1.59
CA ARG A 70 -10.28 -0.23 -1.75
C ARG A 70 -9.62 -0.22 -3.12
N LEU A 71 -9.52 0.97 -3.70
CA LEU A 71 -8.72 1.22 -4.89
C LEU A 71 -7.23 1.17 -4.53
N CYS A 72 -6.45 0.47 -5.34
CA CYS A 72 -5.02 0.36 -5.17
C CYS A 72 -4.27 0.35 -6.51
N MET A 73 -3.04 0.87 -6.47
CA MET A 73 -2.05 0.65 -7.50
C MET A 73 -1.22 -0.57 -7.11
N VAL A 74 -1.24 -1.61 -7.94
CA VAL A 74 -0.58 -2.89 -7.67
C VAL A 74 0.73 -2.97 -8.42
N CYS A 75 1.79 -3.40 -7.72
CA CYS A 75 3.01 -3.91 -8.32
C CYS A 75 3.01 -5.44 -8.19
N GLU A 76 2.82 -6.15 -9.30
CA GLU A 76 2.95 -7.61 -9.35
C GLU A 76 4.32 -7.97 -9.90
N MET A 77 5.06 -8.76 -9.13
CA MET A 77 6.45 -9.12 -9.40
C MET A 77 6.62 -10.63 -9.49
N THR A 78 7.61 -11.05 -10.29
CA THR A 78 8.12 -12.41 -10.21
C THR A 78 9.56 -12.41 -9.69
N ILE A 79 9.82 -13.26 -8.71
CA ILE A 79 11.09 -13.35 -7.98
C ILE A 79 11.63 -14.77 -8.18
N SER A 80 12.92 -14.90 -8.50
CA SER A 80 13.56 -16.21 -8.67
C SER A 80 13.71 -16.94 -7.33
N ALA A 81 14.08 -18.23 -7.37
CA ALA A 81 14.34 -19.01 -6.15
C ALA A 81 15.49 -18.44 -5.30
N GLN A 82 16.40 -17.68 -5.92
CA GLN A 82 17.53 -17.01 -5.27
C GLN A 82 17.21 -15.56 -4.84
N GLY A 83 15.94 -15.14 -4.92
CA GLY A 83 15.51 -13.81 -4.50
C GLY A 83 15.73 -12.70 -5.54
N ARG A 84 16.09 -13.03 -6.79
CA ARG A 84 16.31 -12.01 -7.83
C ARG A 84 14.98 -11.61 -8.49
N LEU A 85 14.69 -10.31 -8.53
CA LEU A 85 13.57 -9.77 -9.30
C LEU A 85 13.75 -10.12 -10.79
N SER A 86 12.74 -10.74 -11.38
CA SER A 86 12.74 -11.18 -12.77
C SER A 86 11.89 -10.26 -13.66
N THR A 87 10.64 -10.01 -13.25
CA THR A 87 9.72 -9.10 -13.95
C THR A 87 8.84 -8.35 -12.96
N ALA A 88 8.34 -7.19 -13.37
CA ALA A 88 7.34 -6.41 -12.66
C ALA A 88 6.30 -5.87 -13.66
N LYS A 89 5.03 -5.79 -13.25
CA LYS A 89 3.96 -5.09 -13.96
C LYS A 89 3.14 -4.28 -12.98
N PHE A 90 2.61 -3.17 -13.46
CA PHE A 90 1.84 -2.21 -12.67
C PHE A 90 0.44 -2.06 -13.25
N TYR A 91 -0.57 -2.03 -12.38
CA TYR A 91 -1.97 -1.86 -12.79
C TYR A 91 -2.83 -1.36 -11.63
N GLU A 92 -3.88 -0.60 -11.95
CA GLU A 92 -4.95 -0.24 -11.02
C GLU A 92 -5.81 -1.47 -10.70
N ALA A 93 -6.27 -1.59 -9.46
CA ALA A 93 -7.10 -2.69 -9.01
C ALA A 93 -8.06 -2.28 -7.89
N VAL A 94 -9.02 -3.16 -7.60
CA VAL A 94 -9.81 -3.15 -6.37
C VAL A 94 -9.34 -4.31 -5.49
N MET A 95 -9.16 -4.06 -4.19
CA MET A 95 -8.77 -5.08 -3.23
C MET A 95 -9.62 -5.02 -1.96
N SER A 96 -9.71 -6.14 -1.25
CA SER A 96 -10.27 -6.23 0.09
C SER A 96 -9.27 -6.91 1.01
N SER A 97 -8.68 -6.15 1.94
CA SER A 97 -7.66 -6.67 2.84
C SER A 97 -8.28 -7.73 3.77
N HIS A 98 -7.71 -8.94 3.81
CA HIS A 98 -8.28 -10.03 4.59
C HIS A 98 -8.05 -9.86 6.09
N ALA A 99 -6.99 -9.16 6.49
CA ALA A 99 -6.68 -8.93 7.89
C ALA A 99 -5.81 -7.66 8.09
N ARG A 100 -6.00 -6.98 9.21
CA ARG A 100 -5.07 -5.97 9.72
C ARG A 100 -4.18 -6.60 10.77
N LEU A 101 -2.93 -6.85 10.41
CA LEU A 101 -1.94 -7.48 11.28
C LEU A 101 -0.96 -6.44 11.85
N THR A 102 -0.37 -6.77 12.98
CA THR A 102 0.79 -6.06 13.54
C THR A 102 2.03 -6.92 13.36
N TYR A 103 3.21 -6.32 13.32
CA TYR A 103 4.47 -7.07 13.22
C TYR A 103 4.60 -8.15 14.31
N ASN A 104 4.24 -7.83 15.56
CA ASN A 104 4.28 -8.80 16.66
C ASN A 104 3.36 -10.00 16.41
N LYS A 105 2.15 -9.79 15.86
CA LYS A 105 1.23 -10.88 15.53
C LYS A 105 1.80 -11.78 14.43
N VAL A 106 2.38 -11.19 13.39
CA VAL A 106 3.02 -11.96 12.30
C VAL A 106 4.20 -12.76 12.85
N TRP A 107 5.04 -12.13 13.67
CA TRP A 107 6.19 -12.79 14.29
C TRP A 107 5.80 -14.00 15.13
N HIS A 108 4.72 -13.90 15.92
CA HIS A 108 4.24 -15.04 16.72
C HIS A 108 3.61 -16.17 15.90
N ILE A 109 3.28 -15.94 14.63
CA ILE A 109 2.71 -16.97 13.73
C ILE A 109 3.82 -17.76 13.01
N LEU A 110 4.98 -17.13 12.74
CA LEU A 110 6.13 -17.72 12.05
C LEU A 110 6.94 -18.65 12.96
#